data_AF-A0A7J7FTB6-F1
#
_entry.id   AF-A0A7J7FTB6-F1
#
_cell.length_a   1.000
_cell.length_b   1.000
_cell.length_c   1.000
_cell.angle_alpha   90.00
_cell.angle_beta   90.00
_cell.angle_gamma   90.00
#
_symmetry.space_group_name_H-M   'P 1'
#
loop_
_entity.id
_entity.type
_entity.pdbx_description
1 polymer ?
#
loop_
_entity_poly.entity_id
_entity_poly.type
_entity_poly.pdbx_seq_one_letter_code
_entity_poly.pdbx_strand_id
1 'polypeptide(L)'
;MASKLIQTASHEAENPIEVSLREAFEFLQPQLRPPFPLKIPTPPEYLNLNRAILYGIFCEPHLAKVHIKHLHGKITDGYSFFTNTLTKVVNDLYPKLVDSAKIQLIWVTTEMVCVSAIGIDGLLVALLRQTVSGDFSEGNLWLCSELVSLFWAKWDCLLEEEPLVLTSALYTFLRLLSDHCRLSSNTKLEVLKQKEIDFCVRMLRQQFHLCLKIGRDLVRILQDLAHAPEFQAIWKDLLLNPGEFKTNEFHDISQLYLSRTSNRYLLLRITPEMEIQLRFLLTHVKFGSQKRYQAWFARKFLCLPERETLVIDIVRFICCSHHPPNEIIQSAIIPRWAVIGWLLKSCRKNYVEGNAKLSLFYDWLFFDERLDSIMNIEPAILLMVHSIPKYIDMTHTLLEFLFLLMDNYDVERKDIIKHGVLSAFCMLVRKGVVQSFDILINCDALSPYLKQRLGGLFICMNASVSKELQPAQAVHSLNLPKASSVETQNTITGKLRISTCMSNEGLVALPKKIIKKRKKKRSPNVASVPISNEPDTASRLLHTISRS
;
A
#
# COMPACT_ATOMS: atom_id res chain seq x y z
N MET A 1 -24.32 -21.46 -29.07
CA MET A 1 -23.50 -20.22 -28.95
C MET A 1 -22.72 -20.32 -27.66
N ALA A 2 -21.40 -20.10 -27.67
CA ALA A 2 -20.62 -20.06 -26.45
C ALA A 2 -21.16 -18.95 -25.52
N SER A 3 -21.28 -19.25 -24.22
CA SER A 3 -21.63 -18.25 -23.21
C SER A 3 -20.58 -17.13 -23.22
N LYS A 4 -20.99 -15.87 -23.05
CA LYS A 4 -20.06 -14.74 -23.00
C LYS A 4 -19.23 -14.80 -21.72
N LEU A 5 -17.91 -14.67 -21.84
CA LEU A 5 -16.97 -14.65 -20.71
C LEU A 5 -17.05 -13.32 -19.93
N ILE A 6 -17.21 -12.21 -20.65
CA ILE A 6 -17.22 -10.85 -20.10
C ILE A 6 -18.51 -10.10 -20.45
N GLN A 7 -18.89 -9.17 -19.57
CA GLN A 7 -19.88 -8.14 -19.85
C GLN A 7 -19.21 -7.03 -20.67
N THR A 8 -19.63 -6.87 -21.92
CA THR A 8 -19.17 -5.81 -22.83
C THR A 8 -20.30 -4.87 -23.18
N ALA A 9 -20.06 -3.57 -23.05
CA ALA A 9 -20.97 -2.56 -23.58
C ALA A 9 -20.81 -2.43 -25.10
N SER A 10 -21.86 -2.00 -25.80
CA SER A 10 -21.90 -1.94 -27.27
C SER A 10 -20.84 -1.05 -27.92
N HIS A 11 -20.25 -0.13 -27.17
CA HIS A 11 -19.23 0.82 -27.63
C HIS A 11 -17.80 0.41 -27.25
N GLU A 12 -17.63 -0.68 -26.51
CA GLU A 12 -16.30 -1.15 -26.12
C GLU A 12 -15.70 -2.02 -27.23
N ALA A 13 -14.43 -1.79 -27.54
CA ALA A 13 -13.66 -2.67 -28.41
C ALA A 13 -13.50 -4.05 -27.77
N GLU A 14 -13.37 -5.09 -28.60
CA GLU A 14 -13.12 -6.44 -28.10
C GLU A 14 -11.80 -6.52 -27.34
N ASN A 15 -11.79 -7.23 -26.21
CA ASN A 15 -10.58 -7.39 -25.42
C ASN A 15 -9.70 -8.51 -26.03
N PRO A 16 -8.42 -8.25 -26.32
CA PRO A 16 -7.55 -9.21 -27.01
C PRO A 16 -7.36 -10.53 -26.23
N ILE A 17 -7.41 -10.49 -24.89
CA ILE A 17 -7.30 -11.70 -24.07
C ILE A 17 -8.56 -12.55 -24.22
N GLU A 18 -9.75 -11.93 -24.12
CA GLU A 18 -11.00 -12.66 -24.27
C GLU A 18 -11.15 -13.23 -25.68
N VAL A 19 -10.83 -12.45 -26.72
CA VAL A 19 -10.84 -12.90 -28.12
C VAL A 19 -9.92 -14.10 -28.31
N SER A 20 -8.67 -14.02 -27.83
CA SER A 20 -7.71 -15.13 -27.96
C SER A 20 -8.17 -16.42 -27.28
N LEU A 21 -8.87 -16.32 -26.15
CA LEU A 21 -9.46 -17.47 -25.45
C LEU A 21 -10.66 -18.04 -26.21
N ARG A 22 -11.55 -17.17 -26.69
CA ARG A 22 -12.76 -17.55 -27.43
C ARG A 22 -12.42 -18.23 -28.76
N GLU A 23 -11.54 -17.63 -29.55
CA GLU A 23 -11.12 -18.19 -30.84
C GLU A 23 -10.45 -19.56 -30.68
N ALA A 24 -9.60 -19.72 -29.67
CA ALA A 24 -8.98 -21.01 -29.37
C ALA A 24 -10.03 -22.08 -29.01
N PHE A 25 -11.04 -21.70 -28.22
CA PHE A 25 -12.15 -22.58 -27.88
C PHE A 25 -13.00 -22.97 -29.09
N GLU A 26 -13.39 -22.01 -29.92
CA GLU A 26 -14.18 -22.28 -31.13
C GLU A 26 -13.42 -23.18 -32.11
N PHE A 27 -12.12 -22.95 -32.27
CA PHE A 27 -11.26 -23.77 -33.14
C PHE A 27 -11.07 -25.21 -32.63
N LEU A 28 -10.95 -25.40 -31.31
CA LEU A 28 -10.66 -26.70 -30.70
C LEU A 28 -11.88 -27.40 -30.08
N GLN A 29 -13.08 -26.82 -30.18
CA GLN A 29 -14.30 -27.34 -29.54
C GLN A 29 -14.52 -28.85 -29.73
N PRO A 30 -14.32 -29.43 -30.95
CA PRO A 30 -14.49 -30.87 -31.15
C PRO A 30 -13.49 -31.73 -30.36
N GLN A 31 -12.29 -31.20 -30.11
CA GLN A 31 -11.20 -31.89 -29.41
C GLN A 31 -11.28 -31.74 -27.88
N LEU A 32 -12.16 -30.87 -27.37
CA LEU A 32 -12.41 -30.67 -25.94
C LEU A 32 -13.43 -31.67 -25.36
N ARG A 33 -13.85 -32.67 -26.14
CA ARG A 33 -14.78 -33.72 -25.71
C ARG A 33 -14.11 -35.10 -25.81
N PRO A 34 -14.43 -36.04 -24.90
CA PRO A 34 -14.00 -37.41 -25.05
C PRO A 34 -14.53 -38.03 -26.37
N PRO A 35 -13.75 -38.91 -27.04
CA PRO A 35 -12.40 -39.36 -26.64
C PRO A 35 -11.33 -38.30 -26.96
N PHE A 36 -10.44 -38.05 -26.01
CA PHE A 36 -9.37 -37.06 -26.19
C PHE A 36 -8.28 -37.60 -27.13
N PRO A 37 -7.73 -36.76 -28.04
CA PRO A 37 -6.65 -37.17 -28.92
C PRO A 37 -5.43 -37.63 -28.11
N LEU A 38 -4.87 -38.80 -28.40
CA LEU A 38 -3.65 -39.28 -27.73
C LEU A 38 -2.37 -38.58 -28.23
N LYS A 39 -2.43 -37.90 -29.38
CA LYS A 39 -1.32 -37.14 -29.97
C LYS A 39 -0.75 -36.14 -28.94
N ILE A 40 0.57 -36.11 -28.81
CA ILE A 40 1.28 -35.10 -28.01
C ILE A 40 1.21 -33.78 -28.80
N PRO A 41 0.67 -32.70 -28.20
CA PRO A 41 0.58 -31.42 -28.88
C PRO A 41 1.97 -30.82 -29.08
N THR A 42 2.20 -30.23 -30.25
CA THR A 42 3.34 -29.34 -30.48
C THR A 42 3.24 -28.11 -29.56
N PRO A 43 4.34 -27.37 -29.31
CA PRO A 43 4.29 -26.18 -28.47
C PRO A 43 3.16 -25.18 -28.80
N PRO A 44 2.91 -24.77 -30.06
CA PRO A 44 1.79 -23.86 -30.37
C PRO A 44 0.41 -24.51 -30.17
N GLU A 45 0.26 -25.81 -30.50
CA GLU A 45 -0.97 -26.56 -30.25
C GLU A 45 -1.26 -26.63 -28.73
N TYR A 46 -0.23 -26.79 -27.90
CA TYR A 46 -0.34 -26.82 -26.44
C TYR A 46 -0.86 -25.49 -25.88
N LEU A 47 -0.33 -24.35 -26.34
CA LEU A 47 -0.80 -23.04 -25.90
C LEU A 47 -2.27 -22.81 -26.26
N ASN A 48 -2.66 -23.15 -27.50
CA ASN A 48 -4.05 -23.00 -27.93
C ASN A 48 -4.99 -23.97 -27.19
N LEU A 49 -4.55 -25.20 -26.92
CA LEU A 49 -5.31 -26.15 -26.12
C LEU A 49 -5.56 -25.62 -24.70
N ASN A 50 -4.54 -25.05 -24.05
CA ASN A 50 -4.67 -24.45 -22.72
C ASN A 50 -5.66 -23.28 -22.71
N ARG A 51 -5.60 -22.39 -23.71
CA ARG A 51 -6.56 -21.28 -23.88
C ARG A 51 -7.99 -21.78 -24.07
N ALA A 52 -8.16 -22.79 -24.92
CA ALA A 52 -9.44 -23.40 -25.22
C ALA A 52 -10.05 -24.08 -23.96
N ILE A 53 -9.24 -24.87 -23.24
CA ILE A 53 -9.63 -25.48 -21.97
C ILE A 53 -10.03 -24.41 -20.95
N LEU A 54 -9.25 -23.34 -20.81
CA LEU A 54 -9.54 -22.26 -19.87
C LEU A 54 -10.89 -21.59 -20.17
N TYR A 55 -11.13 -21.23 -21.43
CA TYR A 55 -12.41 -20.67 -21.85
C TYR A 55 -13.57 -21.66 -21.62
N GLY A 56 -13.36 -22.94 -21.93
CA GLY A 56 -14.31 -24.02 -21.66
C GLY A 56 -14.67 -24.15 -20.18
N ILE A 57 -13.69 -24.03 -19.27
CA ILE A 57 -13.92 -24.04 -17.83
C ILE A 57 -14.80 -22.87 -17.39
N PHE A 58 -14.62 -21.68 -17.97
CA PHE A 58 -15.42 -20.50 -17.62
C PHE A 58 -16.83 -20.54 -18.22
N CYS A 59 -16.97 -21.02 -19.45
CA CYS A 59 -18.21 -20.91 -20.22
C CYS A 59 -19.07 -22.18 -20.17
N GLU A 60 -18.51 -23.32 -19.75
CA GLU A 60 -19.21 -24.61 -19.62
C GLU A 60 -19.01 -25.22 -18.22
N PRO A 61 -19.56 -24.63 -17.14
CA PRO A 61 -19.36 -25.11 -15.77
C PRO A 61 -19.69 -26.60 -15.58
N HIS A 62 -20.73 -27.09 -16.26
CA HIS A 62 -21.14 -28.49 -16.25
C HIS A 62 -20.08 -29.47 -16.79
N LEU A 63 -19.10 -28.98 -17.56
CA LEU A 63 -17.99 -29.77 -18.13
C LEU A 63 -16.62 -29.37 -17.56
N ALA A 64 -16.57 -28.49 -16.56
CA ALA A 64 -15.31 -28.02 -15.99
C ALA A 64 -14.41 -29.17 -15.48
N LYS A 65 -15.01 -30.21 -14.88
CA LYS A 65 -14.30 -31.43 -14.44
C LYS A 65 -13.73 -32.25 -15.61
N VAL A 66 -14.36 -32.18 -16.78
CA VAL A 66 -13.87 -32.85 -18.00
C VAL A 66 -12.70 -32.05 -18.57
N HIS A 67 -12.85 -30.72 -18.64
CA HIS A 67 -11.81 -29.80 -19.09
C HIS A 67 -10.55 -29.86 -18.22
N ILE A 68 -10.68 -29.92 -16.89
CA ILE A 68 -9.52 -30.01 -15.98
C ILE A 68 -8.80 -31.36 -16.11
N LYS A 69 -9.54 -32.46 -16.26
CA LYS A 69 -8.95 -33.79 -16.52
C LYS A 69 -8.17 -33.80 -17.83
N HIS A 70 -8.69 -33.12 -18.86
CA HIS A 70 -7.99 -32.96 -20.12
C HIS A 70 -6.68 -32.19 -19.94
N LEU A 71 -6.69 -31.09 -19.17
CA LEU A 71 -5.49 -30.33 -18.82
C LEU A 71 -4.45 -31.22 -18.14
N HIS A 72 -4.84 -31.94 -17.08
CA HIS A 72 -3.94 -32.82 -16.34
C HIS A 72 -3.32 -33.91 -17.23
N GLY A 73 -4.10 -34.48 -18.16
CA GLY A 73 -3.61 -35.51 -19.09
C GLY A 73 -2.65 -35.01 -20.18
N LYS A 74 -2.53 -33.68 -20.36
CA LYS A 74 -1.73 -33.06 -21.43
C LYS A 74 -0.63 -32.15 -20.92
N ILE A 75 -0.47 -32.01 -19.60
CA ILE A 75 0.43 -31.05 -19.00
C ILE A 75 1.90 -31.37 -19.26
N THR A 76 2.69 -30.35 -19.64
CA THR A 76 4.14 -30.50 -19.90
C THR A 76 5.00 -29.44 -19.22
N ASP A 77 4.42 -28.37 -18.69
CA ASP A 77 5.13 -27.19 -18.15
C ASP A 77 4.78 -26.88 -16.69
N GLY A 78 4.31 -27.88 -15.93
CA GLY A 78 3.90 -27.70 -14.53
C GLY A 78 2.76 -26.69 -14.38
N TYR A 79 1.85 -26.61 -15.36
CA TYR A 79 0.72 -25.65 -15.42
C TYR A 79 1.12 -24.19 -15.61
N SER A 80 2.41 -23.88 -15.82
CA SER A 80 2.93 -22.50 -15.87
C SER A 80 2.18 -21.61 -16.86
N PHE A 81 1.99 -22.04 -18.11
CA PHE A 81 1.25 -21.24 -19.09
C PHE A 81 -0.22 -21.05 -18.71
N PHE A 82 -0.86 -22.09 -18.18
CA PHE A 82 -2.26 -22.05 -17.76
C PHE A 82 -2.45 -21.05 -16.61
N THR A 83 -1.65 -21.17 -15.56
CA THR A 83 -1.67 -20.27 -14.39
C THR A 83 -1.32 -18.83 -14.78
N ASN A 84 -0.33 -18.62 -15.64
CA ASN A 84 -0.01 -17.28 -16.14
C ASN A 84 -1.15 -16.67 -16.97
N THR A 85 -1.88 -17.48 -17.72
CA THR A 85 -3.05 -17.02 -18.47
C THR A 85 -4.22 -16.68 -17.53
N LEU A 86 -4.46 -17.50 -16.49
CA LEU A 86 -5.39 -17.18 -15.41
C LEU A 86 -5.06 -15.84 -14.75
N THR A 87 -3.80 -15.63 -14.36
CA THR A 87 -3.34 -14.38 -13.74
C THR A 87 -3.61 -13.16 -14.62
N LYS A 88 -3.42 -13.27 -15.95
CA LYS A 88 -3.78 -12.21 -16.91
C LYS A 88 -5.28 -11.95 -16.95
N VAL A 89 -6.10 -13.00 -16.96
CA VAL A 89 -7.57 -12.88 -16.88
C VAL A 89 -7.98 -12.18 -15.59
N VAL A 90 -7.36 -12.49 -14.44
CA VAL A 90 -7.65 -11.81 -13.17
C VAL A 90 -7.30 -10.33 -13.24
N ASN A 91 -6.09 -9.99 -13.69
CA ASN A 91 -5.64 -8.60 -13.70
C ASN A 91 -6.43 -7.72 -14.67
N ASP A 92 -6.76 -8.24 -15.86
CA ASP A 92 -7.26 -7.42 -16.95
C ASP A 92 -8.77 -7.55 -17.17
N LEU A 93 -9.39 -8.67 -16.77
CA LEU A 93 -10.79 -8.98 -17.07
C LEU A 93 -11.69 -9.11 -15.83
N TYR A 94 -11.14 -9.31 -14.61
CA TYR A 94 -11.96 -9.63 -13.43
C TYR A 94 -13.17 -8.72 -13.20
N PRO A 95 -13.05 -7.37 -13.29
CA PRO A 95 -14.20 -6.48 -13.10
C PRO A 95 -15.34 -6.71 -14.12
N LYS A 96 -15.00 -7.24 -15.30
CA LYS A 96 -15.93 -7.48 -16.40
C LYS A 96 -16.39 -8.94 -16.51
N LEU A 97 -15.78 -9.88 -15.78
CA LEU A 97 -16.19 -11.28 -15.81
C LEU A 97 -17.66 -11.42 -15.38
N VAL A 98 -18.40 -12.29 -16.07
CA VAL A 98 -19.73 -12.71 -15.64
C VAL A 98 -19.64 -13.53 -14.35
N ASP A 99 -20.71 -13.55 -13.54
CA ASP A 99 -20.67 -14.16 -12.20
C ASP A 99 -20.35 -15.66 -12.24
N SER A 100 -20.90 -16.39 -13.21
CA SER A 100 -20.56 -17.80 -13.42
C SER A 100 -19.06 -18.00 -13.70
N ALA A 101 -18.42 -17.10 -14.44
CA ALA A 101 -16.99 -17.19 -14.72
C ALA A 101 -16.14 -16.86 -13.47
N LYS A 102 -16.59 -15.93 -12.62
CA LYS A 102 -15.93 -15.65 -11.34
C LYS A 102 -15.97 -16.86 -10.40
N ILE A 103 -17.10 -17.56 -10.32
CA ILE A 103 -17.21 -18.81 -9.53
C ILE A 103 -16.22 -19.86 -10.08
N GLN A 104 -16.21 -20.06 -11.40
CA GLN A 104 -15.30 -21.00 -12.05
C GLN A 104 -13.82 -20.62 -11.89
N LEU A 105 -13.50 -19.32 -11.83
CA LEU A 105 -12.16 -18.81 -11.56
C LEU A 105 -11.65 -19.20 -10.17
N ILE A 106 -12.48 -19.07 -9.13
CA ILE A 106 -12.11 -19.52 -7.78
C ILE A 106 -11.97 -21.05 -7.74
N TRP A 107 -12.89 -21.76 -8.38
CA TRP A 107 -12.84 -23.23 -8.45
C TRP A 107 -11.55 -23.72 -9.12
N VAL A 108 -11.23 -23.22 -10.32
CA VAL A 108 -10.01 -23.66 -11.04
C VAL A 108 -8.74 -23.22 -10.34
N THR A 109 -8.75 -22.07 -9.66
CA THR A 109 -7.61 -21.66 -8.81
C THR A 109 -7.40 -22.66 -7.68
N THR A 110 -8.47 -23.17 -7.06
CA THR A 110 -8.38 -24.20 -6.01
C THR A 110 -7.78 -25.50 -6.55
N GLU A 111 -8.14 -25.91 -7.78
CA GLU A 111 -7.53 -27.06 -8.46
C GLU A 111 -6.02 -26.82 -8.72
N MET A 112 -5.64 -25.60 -9.14
CA MET A 112 -4.22 -25.25 -9.37
C MET A 112 -3.39 -25.26 -8.08
N VAL A 113 -3.97 -24.88 -6.93
CA VAL A 113 -3.31 -25.06 -5.63
C VAL A 113 -3.12 -26.55 -5.31
N CYS A 114 -4.09 -27.41 -5.60
CA CYS A 114 -4.00 -28.85 -5.30
C CYS A 114 -2.86 -29.56 -6.05
N VAL A 115 -2.47 -29.04 -7.20
CA VAL A 115 -1.40 -29.62 -8.04
C VAL A 115 -0.09 -28.86 -7.95
N SER A 116 0.04 -27.93 -6.98
CA SER A 116 1.21 -27.05 -6.82
C SER A 116 1.65 -26.42 -8.14
N ALA A 117 0.70 -25.86 -8.88
CA ALA A 117 0.94 -25.27 -10.19
C ALA A 117 2.00 -24.16 -10.12
N ILE A 118 2.92 -24.13 -11.10
CA ILE A 118 3.95 -23.08 -11.18
C ILE A 118 3.28 -21.71 -11.36
N GLY A 119 3.65 -20.74 -10.52
CA GLY A 119 3.12 -19.37 -10.53
C GLY A 119 1.80 -19.18 -9.78
N ILE A 120 1.39 -20.16 -8.95
CA ILE A 120 0.15 -20.10 -8.16
C ILE A 120 0.16 -18.94 -7.14
N ASP A 121 1.32 -18.62 -6.59
CA ASP A 121 1.54 -17.47 -5.71
C ASP A 121 1.12 -16.15 -6.39
N GLY A 122 1.52 -15.95 -7.65
CA GLY A 122 1.17 -14.79 -8.46
C GLY A 122 -0.32 -14.71 -8.76
N LEU A 123 -0.96 -15.85 -9.04
CA LEU A 123 -2.42 -15.92 -9.26
C LEU A 123 -3.19 -15.57 -7.98
N LEU A 124 -2.81 -16.12 -6.84
CA LEU A 124 -3.42 -15.84 -5.55
C LEU A 124 -3.24 -14.36 -5.14
N VAL A 125 -2.05 -13.80 -5.35
CA VAL A 125 -1.80 -12.36 -5.16
C VAL A 125 -2.67 -11.51 -6.08
N ALA A 126 -2.80 -11.89 -7.36
CA ALA A 126 -3.67 -11.18 -8.30
C ALA A 126 -5.14 -11.19 -7.85
N LEU A 127 -5.63 -12.31 -7.32
CA LEU A 127 -6.99 -12.42 -6.76
C LEU A 127 -7.16 -11.58 -5.49
N LEU A 128 -6.20 -11.62 -4.56
CA LEU A 128 -6.21 -10.78 -3.36
C LEU A 128 -6.29 -9.29 -3.73
N ARG A 129 -5.62 -8.86 -4.80
CA ARG A 129 -5.68 -7.49 -5.34
C ARG A 129 -7.04 -7.09 -5.92
N GLN A 130 -7.95 -8.03 -6.17
CA GLN A 130 -9.31 -7.73 -6.61
C GLN A 130 -10.25 -7.43 -5.44
N THR A 131 -9.85 -7.75 -4.21
CA THR A 131 -10.60 -7.35 -3.00
C THR A 131 -10.40 -5.86 -2.72
N VAL A 132 -11.50 -5.13 -2.57
CA VAL A 132 -11.47 -3.66 -2.42
C VAL A 132 -11.90 -3.27 -1.00
N SER A 133 -11.03 -2.55 -0.29
CA SER A 133 -11.34 -1.95 1.01
C SER A 133 -12.48 -0.93 0.89
N GLY A 134 -13.37 -0.90 1.87
CA GLY A 134 -14.55 -0.01 1.88
C GLY A 134 -15.60 -0.31 0.79
N ASP A 135 -15.50 -1.45 0.10
CA ASP A 135 -16.53 -1.91 -0.85
C ASP A 135 -17.37 -3.05 -0.25
N PHE A 136 -18.60 -2.72 0.13
CA PHE A 136 -19.53 -3.69 0.75
C PHE A 136 -20.55 -4.26 -0.24
N SER A 137 -20.29 -4.16 -1.55
CA SER A 137 -21.10 -4.84 -2.55
C SER A 137 -21.05 -6.36 -2.38
N GLU A 138 -22.14 -7.06 -2.71
CA GLU A 138 -22.22 -8.52 -2.55
C GLU A 138 -21.10 -9.26 -3.28
N GLY A 139 -20.69 -8.77 -4.46
CA GLY A 139 -19.59 -9.35 -5.23
C GLY A 139 -18.23 -9.23 -4.55
N ASN A 140 -17.93 -8.11 -3.88
CA ASN A 140 -16.67 -7.94 -3.16
C ASN A 140 -16.65 -8.78 -1.88
N LEU A 141 -17.76 -8.78 -1.11
CA LEU A 141 -17.89 -9.59 0.11
C LEU A 141 -17.84 -11.10 -0.20
N TRP A 142 -18.47 -11.53 -1.30
CA TRP A 142 -18.38 -12.91 -1.79
C TRP A 142 -16.93 -13.29 -2.11
N LEU A 143 -16.20 -12.46 -2.86
CA LEU A 143 -14.80 -12.73 -3.17
C LEU A 143 -13.95 -12.84 -1.89
N CYS A 144 -14.13 -11.94 -0.93
CA CYS A 144 -13.42 -12.01 0.36
C CYS A 144 -13.69 -13.34 1.08
N SER A 145 -14.96 -13.76 1.14
CA SER A 145 -15.36 -15.05 1.74
C SER A 145 -14.77 -16.25 1.02
N GLU A 146 -14.78 -16.27 -0.31
CA GLU A 146 -14.22 -17.37 -1.10
C GLU A 146 -12.70 -17.45 -0.92
N LEU A 147 -11.99 -16.31 -0.97
CA LEU A 147 -10.54 -16.29 -0.81
C LEU A 147 -10.13 -16.72 0.60
N VAL A 148 -10.74 -16.20 1.67
CA VAL A 148 -10.37 -16.62 3.04
C VAL A 148 -10.66 -18.12 3.24
N SER A 149 -11.74 -18.63 2.65
CA SER A 149 -12.08 -20.06 2.70
C SER A 149 -11.07 -20.92 1.92
N LEU A 150 -10.59 -20.45 0.75
CA LEU A 150 -9.53 -21.10 -0.03
C LEU A 150 -8.23 -21.17 0.78
N PHE A 151 -7.76 -20.04 1.31
CA PHE A 151 -6.53 -19.97 2.10
C PHE A 151 -6.62 -20.82 3.37
N TRP A 152 -7.79 -20.86 4.00
CA TRP A 152 -8.03 -21.74 5.15
C TRP A 152 -7.99 -23.23 4.75
N ALA A 153 -8.72 -23.61 3.71
CA ALA A 153 -8.83 -25.00 3.28
C ALA A 153 -7.52 -25.56 2.70
N LYS A 154 -6.66 -24.70 2.15
CA LYS A 154 -5.37 -25.07 1.56
C LYS A 154 -4.18 -24.67 2.41
N TRP A 155 -4.42 -24.40 3.71
CA TRP A 155 -3.40 -23.91 4.63
C TRP A 155 -2.10 -24.71 4.60
N ASP A 156 -2.15 -26.04 4.80
CA ASP A 156 -0.94 -26.84 4.96
C ASP A 156 -0.11 -26.87 3.67
N CYS A 157 -0.78 -27.05 2.52
CA CYS A 157 -0.15 -26.99 1.20
C CYS A 157 0.50 -25.63 0.92
N LEU A 158 -0.20 -24.53 1.23
CA LEU A 158 0.34 -23.18 1.03
C LEU A 158 1.47 -22.85 2.01
N LEU A 159 1.44 -23.40 3.22
CA LEU A 159 2.50 -23.20 4.19
C LEU A 159 3.80 -23.91 3.79
N GLU A 160 3.69 -25.10 3.20
CA GLU A 160 4.82 -25.89 2.72
C GLU A 160 5.42 -25.32 1.42
N GLU A 161 4.56 -25.08 0.42
CA GLU A 161 5.01 -24.72 -0.94
C GLU A 161 5.22 -23.20 -1.10
N GLU A 162 4.30 -22.38 -0.60
CA GLU A 162 4.24 -20.94 -0.89
C GLU A 162 3.99 -20.06 0.36
N PRO A 163 4.78 -20.17 1.44
CA PRO A 163 4.47 -19.54 2.74
C PRO A 163 4.35 -18.02 2.69
N LEU A 164 4.98 -17.36 1.72
CA LEU A 164 4.89 -15.90 1.55
C LEU A 164 3.54 -15.45 0.98
N VAL A 165 2.76 -16.33 0.35
CA VAL A 165 1.41 -15.98 -0.10
C VAL A 165 0.44 -15.88 1.08
N LEU A 166 0.69 -16.64 2.15
CA LEU A 166 -0.06 -16.54 3.41
C LEU A 166 0.17 -15.19 4.10
N THR A 167 1.38 -14.62 4.01
CA THR A 167 1.63 -13.27 4.56
C THR A 167 0.93 -12.19 3.73
N SER A 168 0.82 -12.37 2.41
CA SER A 168 0.01 -11.53 1.54
C SER A 168 -1.48 -11.60 1.91
N ALA A 169 -1.99 -12.80 2.19
CA ALA A 169 -3.36 -13.01 2.65
C ALA A 169 -3.60 -12.36 4.01
N LEU A 170 -2.68 -12.53 4.97
CA LEU A 170 -2.77 -11.88 6.29
C LEU A 170 -2.87 -10.36 6.15
N TYR A 171 -1.96 -9.74 5.39
CA TYR A 171 -1.96 -8.29 5.18
C TYR A 171 -3.28 -7.81 4.55
N THR A 172 -3.80 -8.60 3.61
CA THR A 172 -5.06 -8.34 2.92
C THR A 172 -6.25 -8.40 3.87
N PHE A 173 -6.41 -9.50 4.60
CA PHE A 173 -7.56 -9.72 5.47
C PHE A 173 -7.55 -8.83 6.71
N LEU A 174 -6.39 -8.54 7.32
CA LEU A 174 -6.33 -7.56 8.42
C LEU A 174 -6.86 -6.19 7.97
N ARG A 175 -6.51 -5.76 6.76
CA ARG A 175 -6.95 -4.47 6.22
C ARG A 175 -8.44 -4.47 5.84
N LEU A 176 -8.96 -5.55 5.26
CA LEU A 176 -10.39 -5.67 4.94
C LEU A 176 -11.23 -5.73 6.21
N LEU A 177 -10.79 -6.54 7.18
CA LEU A 177 -11.44 -6.72 8.46
C LEU A 177 -11.59 -5.39 9.22
N SER A 178 -10.64 -4.47 9.08
CA SER A 178 -10.75 -3.16 9.71
C SER A 178 -11.90 -2.29 9.16
N ASP A 179 -12.34 -2.53 7.93
CA ASP A 179 -13.57 -1.94 7.39
C ASP A 179 -14.79 -2.76 7.79
N HIS A 180 -14.70 -4.09 7.76
CA HIS A 180 -15.81 -4.98 8.10
C HIS A 180 -16.26 -4.83 9.56
N CYS A 181 -15.32 -4.64 10.50
CA CYS A 181 -15.62 -4.40 11.91
C CYS A 181 -16.31 -3.05 12.17
N ARG A 182 -16.20 -2.07 11.25
CA ARG A 182 -16.84 -0.76 11.39
C ARG A 182 -18.33 -0.79 11.03
N LEU A 183 -18.79 -1.80 10.30
CA LEU A 183 -20.20 -1.99 10.03
C LEU A 183 -20.83 -2.83 11.13
N SER A 184 -21.81 -2.25 11.83
CA SER A 184 -22.72 -3.02 12.67
C SER A 184 -23.91 -3.49 11.82
N SER A 185 -24.47 -4.67 12.11
CA SER A 185 -25.82 -5.14 11.70
C SER A 185 -26.03 -5.92 10.38
N ASN A 186 -25.08 -6.76 9.93
CA ASN A 186 -25.35 -7.74 8.85
C ASN A 186 -24.87 -9.16 9.19
N THR A 187 -25.80 -10.11 9.32
CA THR A 187 -25.49 -11.52 9.68
C THR A 187 -24.55 -12.22 8.70
N LYS A 188 -24.66 -11.96 7.38
CA LYS A 188 -23.72 -12.53 6.39
C LYS A 188 -22.31 -11.97 6.56
N LEU A 189 -22.21 -10.69 6.95
CA LEU A 189 -20.94 -10.04 7.22
C LEU A 189 -20.29 -10.60 8.50
N GLU A 190 -21.06 -10.94 9.54
CA GLU A 190 -20.52 -11.56 10.75
C GLU A 190 -19.85 -12.91 10.48
N VAL A 191 -20.43 -13.74 9.59
CA VAL A 191 -19.80 -15.01 9.19
C VAL A 191 -18.47 -14.78 8.48
N LEU A 192 -18.42 -13.79 7.58
CA LEU A 192 -17.18 -13.41 6.90
C LEU A 192 -16.12 -12.89 7.89
N LYS A 193 -16.52 -11.97 8.78
CA LYS A 193 -15.65 -11.41 9.82
C LYS A 193 -15.03 -12.52 10.66
N GLN A 194 -15.83 -13.49 11.10
CA GLN A 194 -15.31 -14.61 11.89
C GLN A 194 -14.25 -15.40 11.11
N LYS A 195 -14.49 -15.73 9.83
CA LYS A 195 -13.50 -16.42 8.99
C LYS A 195 -12.20 -15.63 8.85
N GLU A 196 -12.29 -14.31 8.67
CA GLU A 196 -11.13 -13.42 8.57
C GLU A 196 -10.37 -13.33 9.91
N ILE A 197 -11.09 -13.19 11.03
CA ILE A 197 -10.53 -13.21 12.39
C ILE A 197 -9.78 -14.51 12.62
N ASP A 198 -10.42 -15.65 12.38
CA ASP A 198 -9.84 -16.98 12.62
C ASP A 198 -8.56 -17.18 11.79
N PHE A 199 -8.58 -16.80 10.50
CA PHE A 199 -7.41 -16.87 9.65
C PHE A 199 -6.27 -15.95 10.13
N CYS A 200 -6.58 -14.69 10.42
CA CYS A 200 -5.59 -13.70 10.87
C CYS A 200 -4.97 -14.08 12.22
N VAL A 201 -5.79 -14.51 13.18
CA VAL A 201 -5.34 -14.98 14.50
C VAL A 201 -4.49 -16.24 14.33
N ARG A 202 -4.88 -17.20 13.49
CA ARG A 202 -4.07 -18.40 13.20
C ARG A 202 -2.69 -18.02 12.68
N MET A 203 -2.60 -17.14 11.70
CA MET A 203 -1.32 -16.63 11.17
C MET A 203 -0.49 -15.96 12.26
N LEU A 204 -1.07 -15.03 13.01
CA LEU A 204 -0.34 -14.26 14.02
C LEU A 204 0.11 -15.13 15.19
N ARG A 205 -0.68 -16.15 15.60
CA ARG A 205 -0.36 -17.00 16.74
C ARG A 205 0.51 -18.21 16.40
N GLN A 206 0.35 -18.79 15.21
CA GLN A 206 1.04 -20.02 14.82
C GLN A 206 2.23 -19.78 13.90
N GLN A 207 2.23 -18.71 13.10
CA GLN A 207 3.21 -18.44 12.05
C GLN A 207 3.78 -17.02 12.16
N PHE A 208 4.02 -16.54 13.38
CA PHE A 208 4.45 -15.17 13.62
C PHE A 208 5.79 -14.82 12.96
N HIS A 209 6.73 -15.76 12.90
CA HIS A 209 7.99 -15.60 12.18
C HIS A 209 7.81 -15.24 10.68
N LEU A 210 6.75 -15.74 10.03
CA LEU A 210 6.38 -15.31 8.68
C LEU A 210 5.77 -13.92 8.69
N CYS A 211 4.95 -13.59 9.70
CA CYS A 211 4.33 -12.28 9.86
C CYS A 211 5.37 -11.15 9.99
N LEU A 212 6.52 -11.41 10.63
CA LEU A 212 7.64 -10.46 10.72
C LEU A 212 8.12 -9.95 9.35
N LYS A 213 7.99 -10.77 8.29
CA LYS A 213 8.38 -10.41 6.92
C LYS A 213 7.51 -9.29 6.32
N ILE A 214 6.38 -8.95 6.94
CA ILE A 214 5.56 -7.80 6.55
C ILE A 214 6.26 -6.50 6.94
N GLY A 215 6.93 -6.46 8.09
CA GLY A 215 7.56 -5.25 8.63
C GLY A 215 6.56 -4.27 9.26
N ARG A 216 6.96 -3.00 9.35
CA ARG A 216 6.28 -1.97 10.15
C ARG A 216 4.80 -1.75 9.84
N ASP A 217 4.36 -1.95 8.59
CA ASP A 217 2.94 -1.79 8.23
C ASP A 217 2.04 -2.88 8.85
N LEU A 218 2.60 -4.00 9.31
CA LEU A 218 1.82 -4.97 10.10
C LEU A 218 1.26 -4.29 11.36
N VAL A 219 2.09 -3.52 12.05
CA VAL A 219 1.70 -2.80 13.26
C VAL A 219 0.65 -1.75 12.94
N ARG A 220 0.81 -1.00 11.84
CA ARG A 220 -0.15 0.02 11.40
C ARG A 220 -1.54 -0.55 11.19
N ILE A 221 -1.65 -1.72 10.55
CA ILE A 221 -2.95 -2.33 10.26
C ILE A 221 -3.55 -2.96 11.53
N LEU A 222 -2.74 -3.58 12.38
CA LEU A 222 -3.21 -4.13 13.66
C LEU A 222 -3.80 -3.04 14.57
N GLN A 223 -3.34 -1.79 14.47
CA GLN A 223 -3.88 -0.67 15.26
C GLN A 223 -5.35 -0.43 14.95
N ASP A 224 -5.75 -0.53 13.69
CA ASP A 224 -7.14 -0.34 13.28
C ASP A 224 -8.07 -1.43 13.86
N LEU A 225 -7.52 -2.56 14.30
CA LEU A 225 -8.25 -3.71 14.85
C LEU A 225 -8.17 -3.82 16.38
N ALA A 226 -7.50 -2.90 17.07
CA ALA A 226 -7.26 -3.00 18.50
C ALA A 226 -8.54 -3.00 19.38
N HIS A 227 -9.68 -2.59 18.81
CA HIS A 227 -10.99 -2.62 19.45
C HIS A 227 -11.65 -4.02 19.45
N ALA A 228 -11.18 -4.95 18.61
CA ALA A 228 -11.69 -6.31 18.54
C ALA A 228 -11.00 -7.18 19.60
N PRO A 229 -11.74 -8.01 20.38
CA PRO A 229 -11.19 -8.74 21.53
C PRO A 229 -9.98 -9.63 21.21
N GLU A 230 -10.01 -10.33 20.08
CA GLU A 230 -8.95 -11.25 19.65
C GLU A 230 -7.65 -10.49 19.37
N PHE A 231 -7.77 -9.31 18.75
CA PHE A 231 -6.63 -8.45 18.43
C PHE A 231 -6.15 -7.67 19.65
N GLN A 232 -7.04 -7.34 20.59
CA GLN A 232 -6.63 -6.79 21.89
C GLN A 232 -5.72 -7.77 22.64
N ALA A 233 -6.04 -9.07 22.62
CA ALA A 233 -5.17 -10.10 23.19
C ALA A 233 -3.81 -10.19 22.45
N ILE A 234 -3.81 -10.11 21.12
CA ILE A 234 -2.57 -10.07 20.33
C ILE A 234 -1.74 -8.84 20.69
N TRP A 235 -2.35 -7.66 20.82
CA TRP A 235 -1.67 -6.43 21.22
C TRP A 235 -1.04 -6.52 22.61
N LYS A 236 -1.76 -7.11 23.57
CA LYS A 236 -1.23 -7.36 24.91
C LYS A 236 0.05 -8.19 24.84
N ASP A 237 0.04 -9.26 24.06
CA ASP A 237 1.20 -10.14 23.97
C ASP A 237 2.34 -9.52 23.13
N LEU A 238 2.04 -8.72 22.10
CA LEU A 238 3.06 -7.99 21.32
C LEU A 238 3.87 -7.02 22.19
N LEU A 239 3.21 -6.40 23.17
CA LEU A 239 3.83 -5.38 24.02
C LEU A 239 4.41 -5.97 25.31
N LEU A 240 3.74 -6.95 25.93
CA LEU A 240 4.06 -7.41 27.28
C LEU A 240 4.60 -8.85 27.33
N ASN A 241 4.23 -9.72 26.38
CA ASN A 241 4.56 -11.14 26.41
C ASN A 241 5.03 -11.68 25.04
N PRO A 242 6.12 -11.14 24.46
CA PRO A 242 6.57 -11.53 23.11
C PRO A 242 6.86 -13.04 22.96
N GLY A 243 7.16 -13.74 24.07
CA GLY A 243 7.34 -15.20 24.10
C GLY A 243 6.12 -16.02 23.68
N GLU A 244 4.90 -15.47 23.77
CA GLU A 244 3.67 -16.15 23.35
C GLU A 244 3.63 -16.43 21.84
N PHE A 245 4.37 -15.68 21.04
CA PHE A 245 4.48 -15.88 19.59
C PHE A 245 5.45 -17.00 19.19
N LYS A 246 6.13 -17.63 20.17
CA LYS A 246 7.03 -18.78 19.99
C LYS A 246 8.03 -18.60 18.84
N THR A 247 8.50 -17.38 18.65
CA THR A 247 9.40 -16.99 17.57
C THR A 247 10.66 -16.43 18.19
N ASN A 248 11.76 -17.20 18.14
CA ASN A 248 13.02 -16.85 18.82
C ASN A 248 13.62 -15.52 18.39
N GLU A 249 13.36 -15.09 17.15
CA GLU A 249 13.84 -13.82 16.61
C GLU A 249 13.04 -12.61 17.12
N PHE A 250 11.86 -12.83 17.72
CA PHE A 250 10.99 -11.77 18.18
C PHE A 250 11.14 -11.53 19.69
N HIS A 251 11.60 -10.33 20.04
CA HIS A 251 11.79 -9.91 21.42
C HIS A 251 11.02 -8.63 21.76
N ASP A 252 10.79 -7.77 20.77
CA ASP A 252 10.18 -6.48 21.00
C ASP A 252 9.55 -5.94 19.71
N ILE A 253 8.42 -5.23 19.83
CA ILE A 253 7.74 -4.60 18.69
C ILE A 253 8.64 -3.59 17.94
N SER A 254 9.71 -3.06 18.56
CA SER A 254 10.72 -2.25 17.89
C SER A 254 11.33 -2.94 16.67
N GLN A 255 11.44 -4.26 16.68
CA GLN A 255 11.94 -5.02 15.53
C GLN A 255 11.01 -4.88 14.32
N LEU A 256 9.69 -4.87 14.55
CA LEU A 256 8.72 -4.60 13.49
C LEU A 256 8.79 -3.14 13.03
N TYR A 257 8.92 -2.18 13.95
CA TYR A 257 9.08 -0.76 13.60
C TYR A 257 10.28 -0.51 12.68
N LEU A 258 11.43 -1.09 13.02
CA LEU A 258 12.67 -0.92 12.27
C LEU A 258 12.70 -1.75 10.97
N SER A 259 11.88 -2.79 10.86
CA SER A 259 11.75 -3.59 9.64
C SER A 259 10.91 -2.87 8.58
N ARG A 260 11.52 -2.58 7.43
CA ARG A 260 10.83 -1.92 6.30
C ARG A 260 9.79 -2.86 5.67
N THR A 261 8.60 -2.33 5.41
CA THR A 261 7.58 -3.02 4.62
C THR A 261 7.98 -3.12 3.15
N SER A 262 7.96 -4.34 2.60
CA SER A 262 8.16 -4.56 1.16
C SER A 262 6.97 -4.03 0.35
N ASN A 263 7.25 -3.40 -0.79
CA ASN A 263 6.24 -2.83 -1.69
C ASN A 263 5.21 -3.86 -2.17
N ARG A 264 5.54 -5.16 -2.15
CA ARG A 264 4.60 -6.25 -2.48
C ARG A 264 3.32 -6.18 -1.65
N TYR A 265 3.42 -5.79 -0.37
CA TYR A 265 2.26 -5.74 0.52
C TYR A 265 1.41 -4.50 0.26
N LEU A 266 2.05 -3.37 -0.01
CA LEU A 266 1.36 -2.11 -0.30
C LEU A 266 0.55 -2.21 -1.61
N LEU A 267 1.08 -2.92 -2.61
CA LEU A 267 0.38 -3.21 -3.86
C LEU A 267 -0.85 -4.12 -3.69
N LEU A 268 -0.93 -4.93 -2.63
CA LEU A 268 -2.09 -5.79 -2.38
C LEU A 268 -3.37 -4.99 -2.21
N ARG A 269 -3.28 -3.74 -1.73
CA ARG A 269 -4.44 -2.88 -1.42
C ARG A 269 -4.78 -1.91 -2.56
N ILE A 270 -4.04 -1.98 -3.66
CA ILE A 270 -4.26 -1.19 -4.87
C ILE A 270 -4.63 -2.15 -5.99
N THR A 271 -5.87 -2.05 -6.48
CA THR A 271 -6.32 -2.88 -7.60
C THR A 271 -5.48 -2.57 -8.84
N PRO A 272 -5.36 -3.50 -9.80
CA PRO A 272 -4.61 -3.26 -11.04
C PRO A 272 -5.08 -1.99 -11.76
N GLU A 273 -6.39 -1.74 -11.79
CA GLU A 273 -6.93 -0.54 -12.42
C GLU A 273 -6.57 0.75 -11.67
N MET A 274 -6.65 0.76 -10.34
CA MET A 274 -6.22 1.91 -9.54
C MET A 274 -4.74 2.20 -9.78
N GLU A 275 -3.89 1.17 -9.81
CA GLU A 275 -2.46 1.31 -10.05
C GLU A 275 -2.20 1.95 -11.42
N ILE A 276 -2.84 1.46 -12.49
CA ILE A 276 -2.69 2.03 -13.84
C ILE A 276 -3.06 3.51 -13.85
N GLN A 277 -4.20 3.88 -13.27
CA GLN A 277 -4.65 5.28 -13.27
C GLN A 277 -3.77 6.19 -12.40
N LEU A 278 -3.32 5.71 -11.24
CA LEU A 278 -2.43 6.47 -10.35
C LEU A 278 -1.05 6.65 -10.99
N ARG A 279 -0.48 5.61 -11.59
CA ARG A 279 0.80 5.71 -12.31
C ARG A 279 0.66 6.63 -13.51
N PHE A 280 -0.43 6.54 -14.28
CA PHE A 280 -0.68 7.46 -15.39
C PHE A 280 -0.71 8.92 -14.90
N LEU A 281 -1.43 9.19 -13.81
CA LEU A 281 -1.47 10.52 -13.19
C LEU A 281 -0.07 11.02 -12.83
N LEU A 282 0.74 10.17 -12.18
CA LEU A 282 2.07 10.54 -11.65
C LEU A 282 3.21 10.47 -12.67
N THR A 283 2.96 9.99 -13.89
CA THR A 283 4.00 9.81 -14.93
C THR A 283 3.70 10.60 -16.20
N HIS A 284 2.44 10.89 -16.51
CA HIS A 284 2.06 11.50 -17.79
C HIS A 284 1.26 12.80 -17.67
N VAL A 285 0.66 13.10 -16.52
CA VAL A 285 -0.19 14.29 -16.37
C VAL A 285 0.64 15.49 -15.93
N LYS A 286 0.60 16.57 -16.71
CA LYS A 286 1.26 17.84 -16.35
C LYS A 286 0.59 18.52 -15.16
N PHE A 287 1.41 19.10 -14.28
CA PHE A 287 0.96 19.93 -13.18
C PHE A 287 0.17 21.15 -13.71
N GLY A 288 -0.97 21.42 -13.08
CA GLY A 288 -1.99 22.36 -13.56
C GLY A 288 -3.12 21.71 -14.38
N SER A 289 -2.90 20.52 -14.95
CA SER A 289 -3.88 19.81 -15.81
C SER A 289 -4.57 18.63 -15.10
N GLN A 290 -4.29 18.39 -13.82
CA GLN A 290 -4.73 17.20 -13.09
C GLN A 290 -6.22 17.15 -12.75
N LYS A 291 -6.94 18.28 -12.76
CA LYS A 291 -8.29 18.39 -12.17
C LYS A 291 -9.28 17.34 -12.70
N ARG A 292 -9.27 17.09 -14.02
CA ARG A 292 -10.17 16.12 -14.65
C ARG A 292 -9.81 14.68 -14.28
N TYR A 293 -8.51 14.34 -14.29
CA TYR A 293 -8.01 13.03 -13.90
C TYR A 293 -8.31 12.71 -12.44
N GLN A 294 -8.09 13.67 -11.54
CA GLN A 294 -8.45 13.56 -10.13
C GLN A 294 -9.96 13.34 -9.94
N ALA A 295 -10.79 14.11 -10.65
CA ALA A 295 -12.25 13.96 -10.57
C ALA A 295 -12.72 12.59 -11.08
N TRP A 296 -12.14 12.08 -12.17
CA TRP A 296 -12.45 10.76 -12.69
C TRP A 296 -12.05 9.65 -11.72
N PHE A 297 -10.83 9.72 -11.19
CA PHE A 297 -10.35 8.77 -10.21
C PHE A 297 -11.22 8.77 -8.95
N ALA A 298 -11.50 9.94 -8.38
CA ALA A 298 -12.34 10.06 -7.19
C ALA A 298 -13.76 9.56 -7.45
N ARG A 299 -14.38 9.92 -8.59
CA ARG A 299 -15.72 9.44 -8.94
C ARG A 299 -15.77 7.92 -9.01
N LYS A 300 -14.73 7.29 -9.54
CA LYS A 300 -14.68 5.84 -9.71
C LYS A 300 -14.36 5.09 -8.43
N PHE A 301 -13.39 5.56 -7.64
CA PHE A 301 -12.83 4.79 -6.54
C PHE A 301 -13.14 5.34 -5.15
N LEU A 302 -13.35 6.65 -4.99
CA LEU A 302 -13.45 7.33 -3.68
C LEU A 302 -14.82 7.95 -3.38
N CYS A 303 -15.77 7.87 -4.32
CA CYS A 303 -17.03 8.61 -4.22
C CYS A 303 -17.94 8.10 -3.09
N LEU A 304 -17.97 6.77 -2.90
CA LEU A 304 -18.76 6.10 -1.87
C LEU A 304 -18.18 6.41 -0.47
N PRO A 305 -19.02 6.80 0.51
CA PRO A 305 -18.56 7.18 1.86
C PRO A 305 -17.70 6.13 2.58
N GLU A 306 -17.90 4.86 2.26
CA GLU A 306 -17.20 3.71 2.83
C GLU A 306 -15.81 3.53 2.21
N ARG A 307 -15.66 3.85 0.92
CA ARG A 307 -14.40 3.75 0.16
C ARG A 307 -13.40 4.85 0.48
N GLU A 308 -13.76 5.79 1.34
CA GLU A 308 -12.85 6.84 1.80
C GLU A 308 -11.59 6.28 2.47
N THR A 309 -11.69 5.11 3.13
CA THR A 309 -10.54 4.46 3.79
C THR A 309 -9.45 4.03 2.81
N LEU A 310 -9.75 3.90 1.51
CA LEU A 310 -8.75 3.65 0.46
C LEU A 310 -7.71 4.77 0.35
N VAL A 311 -8.03 6.00 0.78
CA VAL A 311 -7.07 7.10 0.78
C VAL A 311 -5.81 6.72 1.57
N ILE A 312 -5.96 6.00 2.68
CA ILE A 312 -4.88 5.55 3.54
C ILE A 312 -3.91 4.64 2.75
N ASP A 313 -4.45 3.67 2.02
CA ASP A 313 -3.69 2.71 1.22
C ASP A 313 -3.04 3.39 -0.01
N ILE A 314 -3.74 4.32 -0.65
CA ILE A 314 -3.21 5.10 -1.78
C ILE A 314 -2.05 6.00 -1.34
N VAL A 315 -2.13 6.63 -0.17
CA VAL A 315 -1.02 7.43 0.37
C VAL A 315 0.23 6.55 0.59
N ARG A 316 0.09 5.37 1.20
CA ARG A 316 1.21 4.41 1.34
C ARG A 316 1.78 4.00 -0.02
N PHE A 317 0.93 3.71 -1.00
CA PHE A 317 1.36 3.40 -2.36
C PHE A 317 2.17 4.53 -3.01
N ILE A 318 1.71 5.78 -2.94
CA ILE A 318 2.40 6.93 -3.53
C ILE A 318 3.75 7.18 -2.85
N CYS A 319 3.83 7.04 -1.52
CA CYS A 319 5.08 7.23 -0.80
C CYS A 319 6.10 6.13 -1.12
N CYS A 320 5.68 4.86 -1.06
CA CYS A 320 6.63 3.74 -0.97
C CYS A 320 6.75 2.91 -2.26
N SER A 321 5.72 2.90 -3.11
CA SER A 321 5.64 2.02 -4.30
C SER A 321 5.72 2.77 -5.64
N HIS A 322 5.62 4.10 -5.61
CA HIS A 322 5.84 4.94 -6.79
C HIS A 322 7.00 5.92 -6.54
N HIS A 323 8.18 5.56 -7.05
CA HIS A 323 9.39 6.40 -7.02
C HIS A 323 9.69 6.84 -8.46
N PRO A 324 9.29 8.07 -8.86
CA PRO A 324 9.56 8.56 -10.21
C PRO A 324 11.08 8.67 -10.45
N PRO A 325 11.57 8.38 -11.66
CA PRO A 325 12.97 8.63 -12.01
C PRO A 325 13.22 10.14 -12.14
N ASN A 326 14.49 10.55 -12.14
CA ASN A 326 14.90 11.95 -12.08
C ASN A 326 14.34 12.80 -13.23
N GLU A 327 14.18 12.22 -14.41
CA GLU A 327 13.61 12.89 -15.58
C GLU A 327 12.18 13.34 -15.31
N ILE A 328 11.40 12.54 -14.58
CA ILE A 328 10.04 12.90 -14.19
C ILE A 328 10.07 13.94 -13.07
N ILE A 329 10.93 13.77 -12.06
CA ILE A 329 11.04 14.70 -10.93
C ILE A 329 11.37 16.13 -11.42
N GLN A 330 12.22 16.25 -12.43
CA GLN A 330 12.66 17.54 -13.00
C GLN A 330 11.73 18.06 -14.11
N SER A 331 10.63 17.36 -14.40
CA SER A 331 9.69 17.71 -15.46
C SER A 331 8.50 18.53 -14.95
N ALA A 332 7.59 18.86 -15.88
CA ALA A 332 6.32 19.51 -15.56
C ALA A 332 5.21 18.52 -15.12
N ILE A 333 5.53 17.25 -14.86
CA ILE A 333 4.56 16.25 -14.38
C ILE A 333 4.11 16.59 -12.95
N ILE A 334 2.85 16.28 -12.61
CA ILE A 334 2.33 16.52 -11.26
C ILE A 334 3.18 15.77 -10.22
N PRO A 335 3.72 16.47 -9.21
CA PRO A 335 4.55 15.82 -8.20
C PRO A 335 3.69 15.03 -7.20
N ARG A 336 4.30 14.01 -6.59
CA ARG A 336 3.64 13.11 -5.62
C ARG A 336 2.98 13.86 -4.48
N TRP A 337 3.66 14.86 -3.92
CA TRP A 337 3.15 15.68 -2.81
C TRP A 337 1.83 16.38 -3.16
N ALA A 338 1.64 16.80 -4.41
CA ALA A 338 0.41 17.49 -4.84
C ALA A 338 -0.78 16.52 -4.92
N VAL A 339 -0.53 15.27 -5.33
CA VAL A 339 -1.56 14.21 -5.32
C VAL A 339 -1.94 13.87 -3.87
N ILE A 340 -0.96 13.73 -2.97
CA ILE A 340 -1.22 13.49 -1.54
C ILE A 340 -2.02 14.65 -0.92
N GLY A 341 -1.66 15.90 -1.21
CA GLY A 341 -2.40 17.06 -0.74
C GLY A 341 -3.87 17.09 -1.23
N TRP A 342 -4.12 16.62 -2.46
CA TRP A 342 -5.48 16.43 -2.96
C TRP A 342 -6.23 15.31 -2.23
N LEU A 343 -5.57 14.17 -1.99
CA LEU A 343 -6.16 13.03 -1.28
C LEU A 343 -6.55 13.41 0.16
N LEU A 344 -5.67 14.07 0.90
CA LEU A 344 -5.96 14.55 2.27
C LEU A 344 -7.14 15.52 2.30
N LYS A 345 -7.22 16.45 1.34
CA LYS A 345 -8.37 17.37 1.21
C LYS A 345 -9.67 16.70 0.76
N SER A 346 -9.58 15.47 0.25
CA SER A 346 -10.75 14.69 -0.17
C SER A 346 -11.37 13.88 0.97
N CYS A 347 -10.66 13.75 2.10
CA CYS A 347 -11.19 13.13 3.31
C CYS A 347 -12.35 13.98 3.87
N ARG A 348 -13.43 13.31 4.23
CA ARG A 348 -14.65 13.83 4.84
C ARG A 348 -14.73 13.47 6.33
N LYS A 349 -14.14 12.34 6.72
CA LYS A 349 -14.14 11.83 8.11
C LYS A 349 -12.78 12.08 8.74
N ASN A 350 -12.78 12.71 9.91
CA ASN A 350 -11.54 13.08 10.61
C ASN A 350 -10.62 11.89 10.89
N TYR A 351 -11.17 10.74 11.30
CA TYR A 351 -10.34 9.54 11.53
C TYR A 351 -9.65 9.04 10.25
N VAL A 352 -10.27 9.20 9.07
CA VAL A 352 -9.65 8.82 7.80
C VAL A 352 -8.52 9.78 7.46
N GLU A 353 -8.73 11.07 7.66
CA GLU A 353 -7.70 12.09 7.51
C GLU A 353 -6.52 11.85 8.48
N GLY A 354 -6.80 11.54 9.75
CA GLY A 354 -5.81 11.16 10.76
C GLY A 354 -5.00 9.94 10.35
N ASN A 355 -5.65 8.85 9.94
CA ASN A 355 -4.97 7.65 9.46
C ASN A 355 -4.18 7.89 8.15
N ALA A 356 -4.66 8.78 7.27
CA ALA A 356 -3.93 9.16 6.07
C ALA A 356 -2.66 9.98 6.39
N LYS A 357 -2.73 10.89 7.39
CA LYS A 357 -1.55 11.59 7.92
C LYS A 357 -0.58 10.62 8.59
N LEU A 358 -1.07 9.64 9.35
CA LEU A 358 -0.24 8.58 9.90
C LEU A 358 0.47 7.81 8.80
N SER A 359 -0.24 7.38 7.76
CA SER A 359 0.35 6.72 6.59
C SER A 359 1.42 7.55 5.86
N LEU A 360 1.23 8.88 5.82
CA LEU A 360 2.20 9.82 5.25
C LEU A 360 3.49 9.92 6.07
N PHE A 361 3.37 9.91 7.40
CA PHE A 361 4.49 10.00 8.34
C PHE A 361 5.02 8.66 8.83
N TYR A 362 4.44 7.54 8.43
CA TYR A 362 4.75 6.25 9.04
C TYR A 362 6.22 5.85 8.88
N ASP A 363 6.80 6.09 7.70
CA ASP A 363 8.22 5.86 7.45
C ASP A 363 9.14 6.93 8.06
N TRP A 364 8.59 8.08 8.49
CA TRP A 364 9.37 9.09 9.23
C TRP A 364 9.64 8.63 10.66
N LEU A 365 8.66 8.00 11.32
CA LEU A 365 8.77 7.61 12.72
C LEU A 365 9.96 6.66 12.95
N PHE A 366 10.25 5.79 11.99
CA PHE A 366 11.26 4.74 12.14
C PHE A 366 12.32 4.80 11.03
N PHE A 367 12.58 6.00 10.50
CA PHE A 367 13.49 6.17 9.37
C PHE A 367 14.92 5.79 9.72
N ASP A 368 15.48 4.85 8.95
CA ASP A 368 16.90 4.51 8.97
C ASP A 368 17.52 4.80 7.60
N GLU A 369 18.50 5.70 7.55
CA GLU A 369 19.18 6.09 6.30
C GLU A 369 19.88 4.93 5.58
N ARG A 370 20.17 3.83 6.27
CA ARG A 370 20.84 2.65 5.70
C ARG A 370 19.86 1.74 4.97
N LEU A 371 18.60 1.74 5.38
CA LEU A 371 17.58 0.77 4.93
C LEU A 371 16.44 1.44 4.13
N ASP A 372 16.07 2.66 4.53
CA ASP A 372 14.92 3.37 4.01
C ASP A 372 15.29 4.33 2.88
N SER A 373 14.38 4.46 1.92
CA SER A 373 14.54 5.39 0.80
C SER A 373 14.07 6.78 1.20
N ILE A 374 14.84 7.80 0.84
CA ILE A 374 14.40 9.22 0.94
C ILE A 374 13.08 9.46 0.22
N MET A 375 12.80 8.69 -0.84
CA MET A 375 11.56 8.78 -1.61
C MET A 375 10.32 8.42 -0.78
N ASN A 376 10.47 7.70 0.34
CA ASN A 376 9.36 7.37 1.23
C ASN A 376 8.94 8.57 2.10
N ILE A 377 9.88 9.47 2.41
CA ILE A 377 9.69 10.58 3.35
C ILE A 377 9.56 11.95 2.66
N GLU A 378 10.13 12.13 1.46
CA GLU A 378 10.06 13.40 0.74
C GLU A 378 8.63 13.96 0.51
N PRO A 379 7.57 13.16 0.27
CA PRO A 379 6.30 13.74 -0.13
C PRO A 379 5.68 14.58 0.98
N ALA A 380 5.91 14.21 2.24
CA ALA A 380 5.38 14.92 3.40
C ALA A 380 6.01 16.31 3.55
N ILE A 381 7.35 16.42 3.48
CA ILE A 381 8.04 17.71 3.62
C ILE A 381 7.76 18.62 2.43
N LEU A 382 7.72 18.08 1.21
CA LEU A 382 7.42 18.86 0.02
C LEU A 382 5.97 19.36 0.03
N LEU A 383 5.02 18.54 0.52
CA LEU A 383 3.64 18.99 0.73
C LEU A 383 3.58 20.16 1.72
N MET A 384 4.30 20.06 2.84
CA MET A 384 4.35 21.12 3.86
C MET A 384 4.95 22.42 3.28
N VAL A 385 6.09 22.35 2.61
CA VAL A 385 6.78 23.54 2.06
C VAL A 385 5.99 24.18 0.92
N HIS A 386 5.51 23.41 -0.05
CA HIS A 386 4.77 23.95 -1.19
C HIS A 386 3.35 24.41 -0.85
N SER A 387 2.83 24.03 0.32
CA SER A 387 1.54 24.53 0.81
C SER A 387 1.61 25.92 1.44
N ILE A 388 2.78 26.38 1.91
CA ILE A 388 2.93 27.67 2.61
C ILE A 388 2.26 28.84 1.86
N PRO A 389 2.46 29.05 0.54
CA PRO A 389 1.97 30.26 -0.11
C PRO A 389 0.44 30.35 -0.24
N LYS A 390 -0.28 29.22 -0.22
CA LYS A 390 -1.72 29.17 -0.55
C LYS A 390 -2.59 28.35 0.41
N TYR A 391 -1.99 27.43 1.15
CA TYR A 391 -2.65 26.42 1.95
C TYR A 391 -1.92 26.18 3.27
N ILE A 392 -1.55 27.26 3.98
CA ILE A 392 -0.76 27.18 5.23
C ILE A 392 -1.38 26.25 6.28
N ASP A 393 -2.71 26.12 6.32
CA ASP A 393 -3.42 25.21 7.22
C ASP A 393 -2.97 23.74 7.04
N MET A 394 -2.61 23.34 5.80
CA MET A 394 -2.05 22.02 5.53
C MET A 394 -0.69 21.85 6.22
N THR A 395 0.19 22.86 6.12
CA THR A 395 1.50 22.86 6.78
C THR A 395 1.35 22.81 8.31
N HIS A 396 0.45 23.61 8.87
CA HIS A 396 0.14 23.59 10.30
C HIS A 396 -0.30 22.21 10.77
N THR A 397 -1.33 21.68 10.13
CA THR A 397 -1.95 20.43 10.55
C THR A 397 -0.97 19.26 10.45
N LEU A 398 -0.12 19.23 9.42
CA LEU A 398 0.88 18.18 9.24
C LEU A 398 2.01 18.26 10.29
N LEU A 399 2.50 19.45 10.61
CA LEU A 399 3.51 19.64 11.66
C LEU A 399 2.95 19.31 13.05
N GLU A 400 1.74 19.79 13.36
CA GLU A 400 1.05 19.46 14.61
C GLU A 400 0.88 17.95 14.76
N PHE A 401 0.46 17.28 13.69
CA PHE A 401 0.28 15.83 13.69
C PHE A 401 1.61 15.09 13.86
N LEU A 402 2.68 15.48 13.15
CA LEU A 402 4.00 14.87 13.33
C LEU A 402 4.49 14.99 14.78
N PHE A 403 4.33 16.16 15.38
CA PHE A 403 4.70 16.38 16.78
C PHE A 403 3.84 15.58 17.76
N LEU A 404 2.54 15.44 17.48
CA LEU A 404 1.65 14.58 18.25
C LEU A 404 2.15 13.12 18.21
N LEU A 405 2.51 12.62 17.02
CA LEU A 405 3.06 11.26 16.86
C LEU A 405 4.36 11.08 17.65
N MET A 406 5.29 12.03 17.54
CA MET A 406 6.57 11.97 18.26
C MET A 406 6.40 11.88 19.77
N ASP A 407 5.36 12.51 20.31
CA ASP A 407 5.13 12.53 21.74
C ASP A 407 4.33 11.34 22.25
N ASN A 408 3.48 10.75 21.42
CA ASN A 408 2.38 9.90 21.89
C ASN A 408 2.23 8.56 21.16
N TYR A 409 2.90 8.33 20.02
CA TYR A 409 2.65 7.11 19.23
C TYR A 409 3.05 5.83 19.98
N ASP A 410 4.27 5.80 20.54
CA ASP A 410 4.72 4.75 21.46
C ASP A 410 5.61 5.41 22.52
N VAL A 411 5.04 5.60 23.72
CA VAL A 411 5.69 6.35 24.80
C VAL A 411 6.92 5.63 25.35
N GLU A 412 6.90 4.29 25.38
CA GLU A 412 8.01 3.48 25.87
C GLU A 412 9.20 3.51 24.90
N ARG A 413 8.92 3.63 23.60
CA ARG A 413 9.94 3.63 22.53
C ARG A 413 10.10 5.02 21.89
N LYS A 414 9.82 6.08 22.65
CA LYS A 414 9.86 7.48 22.19
C LYS A 414 11.22 7.86 21.59
N ASP A 415 12.31 7.31 22.11
CA ASP A 415 13.66 7.57 21.61
C ASP A 415 13.87 7.07 20.18
N ILE A 416 13.33 5.89 19.84
CA ILE A 416 13.37 5.35 18.47
C ILE A 416 12.62 6.29 17.52
N ILE A 417 11.44 6.75 17.93
CA ILE A 417 10.61 7.65 17.13
C ILE A 417 11.31 8.98 16.90
N LYS A 418 11.85 9.55 17.97
CA LYS A 418 12.58 10.82 17.91
C LYS A 418 13.81 10.69 17.02
N HIS A 419 14.56 9.60 17.15
CA HIS A 419 15.71 9.32 16.29
C HIS A 419 15.31 9.20 14.82
N GLY A 420 14.25 8.43 14.50
CA GLY A 420 13.75 8.28 13.13
C GLY A 420 13.37 9.63 12.50
N VAL A 421 12.59 10.44 13.21
CA VAL A 421 12.18 11.77 12.70
C VAL A 421 13.37 12.70 12.52
N LEU A 422 14.33 12.71 13.46
CA LEU A 422 15.55 13.50 13.31
C LEU A 422 16.38 13.04 12.11
N SER A 423 16.56 11.72 11.95
CA SER A 423 17.28 11.13 10.81
C SER A 423 16.62 11.49 9.47
N ALA A 424 15.29 11.40 9.39
CA ALA A 424 14.52 11.76 8.20
C ALA A 424 14.76 13.21 7.79
N PHE A 425 14.60 14.16 8.72
CA PHE A 425 14.85 15.57 8.45
C PHE A 425 16.33 15.84 8.07
N CYS A 426 17.31 15.23 8.75
CA CYS A 426 18.73 15.35 8.40
C CYS A 426 18.98 14.89 6.95
N MET A 427 18.42 13.74 6.58
CA MET A 427 18.57 13.18 5.24
C MET A 427 17.94 14.09 4.16
N LEU A 428 16.76 14.65 4.43
CA LEU A 428 16.05 15.55 3.50
C LEU A 428 16.85 16.82 3.18
N VAL A 429 17.53 17.40 4.16
CA VAL A 429 18.44 18.54 3.93
C VAL A 429 19.72 18.09 3.24
N ARG A 430 20.35 17.02 3.72
CA ARG A 430 21.62 16.50 3.19
C ARG A 430 21.53 16.15 1.71
N LYS A 431 20.38 15.63 1.25
CA LYS A 431 20.12 15.29 -0.16
C LYS A 431 19.50 16.44 -0.96
N GLY A 432 19.28 17.61 -0.35
CA GLY A 432 18.78 18.81 -1.03
C GLY A 432 17.31 18.73 -1.45
N VAL A 433 16.50 17.85 -0.87
CA VAL A 433 15.04 17.83 -1.10
C VAL A 433 14.43 19.15 -0.62
N VAL A 434 14.94 19.67 0.50
CA VAL A 434 14.75 21.05 0.94
C VAL A 434 16.11 21.67 1.20
N GLN A 435 16.32 22.93 0.78
CA GLN A 435 17.61 23.61 0.93
C GLN A 435 17.95 23.88 2.41
N SER A 436 16.96 24.33 3.18
CA SER A 436 17.05 24.47 4.63
C SER A 436 15.65 24.45 5.25
N PHE A 437 15.58 24.25 6.56
CA PHE A 437 14.33 24.37 7.31
C PHE A 437 13.95 25.82 7.64
N ASP A 438 14.79 26.80 7.27
CA ASP A 438 14.49 28.22 7.47
C ASP A 438 13.19 28.63 6.80
N ILE A 439 12.82 27.96 5.70
CA ILE A 439 11.53 28.19 5.03
C ILE A 439 10.33 27.90 5.94
N LEU A 440 10.47 26.99 6.90
CA LEU A 440 9.44 26.69 7.91
C LEU A 440 9.66 27.50 9.18
N ILE A 441 10.90 27.59 9.67
CA ILE A 441 11.24 28.28 10.94
C ILE A 441 11.01 29.79 10.83
N ASN A 442 11.32 30.41 9.70
CA ASN A 442 11.15 31.85 9.49
C ASN A 442 9.82 32.19 8.80
N CYS A 443 8.90 31.23 8.69
CA CYS A 443 7.57 31.49 8.13
C CYS A 443 6.72 32.29 9.13
N ASP A 444 6.41 33.53 8.79
CA ASP A 444 5.56 34.40 9.63
C ASP A 444 4.14 33.88 9.79
N ALA A 445 3.62 33.22 8.75
CA ALA A 445 2.29 32.62 8.77
C ALA A 445 2.21 31.35 9.65
N LEU A 446 3.36 30.78 10.04
CA LEU A 446 3.41 29.60 10.89
C LEU A 446 3.25 29.98 12.37
N SER A 447 2.51 29.17 13.13
CA SER A 447 2.31 29.42 14.56
C SER A 447 3.65 29.43 15.34
N PRO A 448 3.82 30.34 16.32
CA PRO A 448 5.06 30.44 17.09
C PRO A 448 5.46 29.14 17.80
N TYR A 449 4.48 28.38 18.30
CA TYR A 449 4.70 27.09 18.96
C TYR A 449 5.35 26.07 18.03
N LEU A 450 4.88 25.97 16.78
CA LEU A 450 5.43 25.03 15.80
C LEU A 450 6.84 25.43 15.39
N LYS A 451 7.08 26.74 15.20
CA LYS A 451 8.43 27.27 14.96
C LYS A 451 9.40 26.93 16.08
N GLN A 452 8.97 27.10 17.34
CA GLN A 452 9.79 26.77 18.50
C GLN A 452 10.14 25.28 18.55
N ARG A 453 9.17 24.38 18.31
CA ARG A 453 9.44 22.94 18.26
C ARG A 453 10.38 22.55 17.13
N LEU A 454 10.18 23.10 15.93
CA LEU A 454 11.09 22.90 14.80
C LEU A 454 12.52 23.37 15.14
N GLY A 455 12.65 24.56 15.72
CA GLY A 455 13.94 25.09 16.18
C GLY A 455 14.62 24.18 17.20
N GLY A 456 13.87 23.62 18.15
CA GLY A 456 14.38 22.65 19.11
C GLY A 456 14.90 21.36 18.46
N LEU A 457 14.20 20.83 17.45
CA LEU A 457 14.68 19.67 16.68
C LEU A 457 15.96 20.00 15.90
N PHE A 458 16.03 21.18 15.29
CA PHE A 458 17.19 21.60 14.52
C PHE A 458 18.45 21.74 15.38
N ILE A 459 18.33 22.27 16.60
CA ILE A 459 19.44 22.32 17.56
C ILE A 459 19.94 20.91 17.89
N CYS A 460 19.01 19.97 18.09
CA CYS A 460 19.34 18.56 18.36
C CYS A 460 20.10 17.91 17.19
N MET A 461 19.74 18.23 15.95
CA MET A 461 20.43 17.74 14.74
C MET A 461 21.86 18.24 14.64
N ASN A 462 22.07 19.54 14.84
CA ASN A 462 23.40 20.11 14.77
C ASN A 462 24.31 19.49 15.84
N ALA A 463 23.77 19.24 17.04
CA ALA A 463 24.49 18.56 18.11
C ALA A 463 24.83 17.09 17.79
N SER A 464 23.97 16.34 17.08
CA SER A 464 24.26 14.96 16.67
C SER A 464 25.26 14.89 15.52
N VAL A 465 25.17 15.81 14.55
CA VAL A 465 26.13 15.90 13.44
C VAL A 465 27.53 16.28 13.93
N SER A 466 27.64 17.14 14.95
CA SER A 466 28.93 17.46 15.58
C SER A 466 29.55 16.29 16.37
N LYS A 467 28.75 15.31 16.84
CA LYS A 467 29.26 14.12 17.54
C LYS A 467 29.76 13.03 16.59
N GLU A 468 29.15 12.87 15.42
CA GLU A 468 29.61 11.91 14.40
C GLU A 468 30.89 12.35 13.69
N LEU A 469 31.25 13.64 13.75
CA LEU A 469 32.45 14.19 13.12
C LEU A 469 33.73 14.11 13.99
N GLN A 470 33.68 13.50 15.18
CA GLN A 470 34.89 13.25 15.98
C GLN A 470 35.48 11.87 15.67
N PRO A 471 36.75 11.76 15.27
CA PRO A 471 37.36 10.46 14.99
C PRO A 471 37.53 9.67 16.29
N ALA A 472 37.06 8.42 16.28
CA ALA A 472 37.34 7.44 17.33
C ALA A 472 38.86 7.29 17.48
N GLN A 473 39.39 7.78 18.62
CA GLN A 473 40.78 7.56 18.98
C GLN A 473 40.98 6.11 19.45
N ALA A 474 41.76 5.39 18.65
CA ALA A 474 42.67 4.29 18.95
C ALA A 474 42.38 3.39 20.18
N VAL A 475 42.03 2.12 19.91
CA VAL A 475 42.46 0.98 20.74
C VAL A 475 42.95 -0.17 19.85
N HIS A 476 44.25 -0.43 20.01
CA HIS A 476 45.06 -1.61 19.73
C HIS A 476 44.81 -2.55 18.52
N SER A 477 45.84 -2.51 17.69
CA SER A 477 46.38 -3.48 16.73
C SER A 477 46.28 -4.96 17.12
N LEU A 478 45.77 -5.77 16.18
CA LEU A 478 46.13 -7.17 16.00
C LEU A 478 46.47 -7.43 14.51
N ASN A 479 47.68 -7.94 14.31
CA ASN A 479 48.31 -8.25 13.03
C ASN A 479 47.66 -9.45 12.33
N LEU A 480 47.57 -9.41 10.99
CA LEU A 480 47.66 -10.61 10.12
C LEU A 480 48.16 -10.18 8.71
N PRO A 481 48.79 -11.07 7.91
CA PRO A 481 49.84 -10.71 6.96
C PRO A 481 49.35 -10.37 5.55
N LYS A 482 50.25 -9.68 4.83
CA LYS A 482 50.16 -9.20 3.45
C LYS A 482 50.02 -10.34 2.43
N ALA A 483 49.19 -10.10 1.41
CA ALA A 483 49.36 -10.65 0.07
C ALA A 483 49.17 -9.53 -0.97
N SER A 484 49.88 -9.68 -2.07
CA SER A 484 50.39 -8.67 -3.00
C SER A 484 49.40 -8.18 -4.09
N SER A 485 49.51 -6.87 -4.35
CA SER A 485 49.41 -6.12 -5.61
C SER A 485 48.93 -6.81 -6.90
N VAL A 486 48.03 -6.17 -7.64
CA VAL A 486 48.26 -5.62 -9.00
C VAL A 486 47.36 -4.38 -9.22
N GLU A 487 47.96 -3.31 -9.73
CA GLU A 487 47.39 -2.01 -10.08
C GLU A 487 46.61 -2.05 -11.40
N THR A 488 45.61 -1.18 -11.57
CA THR A 488 45.50 -0.36 -12.80
C THR A 488 44.73 0.94 -12.53
N GLN A 489 45.38 2.06 -12.82
CA GLN A 489 44.84 3.42 -12.79
C GLN A 489 43.92 3.67 -14.00
N ASN A 490 42.94 4.58 -13.85
CA ASN A 490 42.66 5.58 -14.87
C ASN A 490 41.79 6.73 -14.33
N THR A 491 42.39 7.91 -14.33
CA THR A 491 41.87 9.25 -14.04
C THR A 491 41.19 9.83 -15.27
N ILE A 492 39.97 10.37 -15.17
CA ILE A 492 39.51 11.49 -16.02
C ILE A 492 38.66 12.45 -15.18
N THR A 493 39.19 13.67 -15.06
CA THR A 493 38.58 14.89 -14.54
C THR A 493 37.59 15.51 -15.52
N GLY A 494 36.42 15.95 -15.05
CA GLY A 494 35.46 16.75 -15.84
C GLY A 494 34.77 17.81 -14.97
N LYS A 495 35.17 19.07 -15.14
CA LYS A 495 34.67 20.26 -14.44
C LYS A 495 33.20 20.57 -14.80
N LEU A 496 32.37 20.77 -13.78
CA LEU A 496 31.04 21.36 -13.88
C LEU A 496 31.15 22.87 -14.17
N ARG A 497 30.45 23.35 -15.21
CA ARG A 497 30.16 24.79 -15.42
C ARG A 497 28.72 25.07 -15.04
N ILE A 498 28.57 26.03 -14.13
CA ILE A 498 27.31 26.65 -13.71
C ILE A 498 26.88 27.64 -14.81
N SER A 499 25.63 27.58 -15.27
CA SER A 499 25.02 28.64 -16.06
C SER A 499 23.81 29.22 -15.32
N THR A 500 24.01 30.38 -14.72
CA THR A 500 22.99 31.36 -14.35
C THR A 500 22.37 31.94 -15.62
N CYS A 501 21.04 32.01 -15.70
CA CYS A 501 20.35 32.90 -16.62
C CYS A 501 19.28 33.70 -15.86
N MET A 502 19.52 35.00 -15.79
CA MET A 502 18.63 36.07 -15.34
C MET A 502 18.00 36.74 -16.58
N SER A 503 16.90 37.45 -16.34
CA SER A 503 16.18 38.42 -17.21
C SER A 503 15.18 37.82 -18.22
N ASN A 504 14.00 38.38 -18.50
CA ASN A 504 13.43 39.67 -18.14
C ASN A 504 11.88 39.69 -18.26
N GLU A 505 11.34 40.81 -17.78
CA GLU A 505 9.95 41.25 -17.56
C GLU A 505 8.94 41.16 -18.73
N GLY A 506 7.65 41.18 -18.35
CA GLY A 506 6.53 41.51 -19.23
C GLY A 506 5.25 41.80 -18.43
N LEU A 507 5.02 43.09 -18.10
CA LEU A 507 3.78 43.63 -17.53
C LEU A 507 2.57 43.38 -18.44
N VAL A 508 1.42 42.97 -17.89
CA VAL A 508 0.08 43.44 -18.35
C VAL A 508 -0.92 43.52 -17.17
N ALA A 509 -1.73 44.57 -17.24
CA ALA A 509 -2.64 45.19 -16.27
C ALA A 509 -3.81 44.35 -15.69
N LEU A 510 -4.25 44.82 -14.51
CA LEU A 510 -5.53 44.58 -13.81
C LEU A 510 -6.78 45.02 -14.60
N PRO A 511 -7.96 44.55 -14.18
CA PRO A 511 -8.95 45.50 -13.66
C PRO A 511 -9.63 45.10 -12.33
N LYS A 512 -10.26 46.12 -11.74
CA LYS A 512 -10.70 46.31 -10.35
C LYS A 512 -12.05 45.67 -9.98
N LYS A 513 -12.13 45.32 -8.68
CA LYS A 513 -13.24 45.46 -7.69
C LYS A 513 -14.63 44.89 -8.01
N ILE A 514 -15.13 44.03 -7.11
CA ILE A 514 -16.45 44.22 -6.45
C ILE A 514 -16.35 43.82 -4.96
N ILE A 515 -16.81 44.73 -4.09
CA ILE A 515 -16.95 44.64 -2.64
C ILE A 515 -18.30 43.99 -2.29
N LYS A 516 -18.35 43.03 -1.36
CA LYS A 516 -19.55 42.77 -0.53
C LYS A 516 -19.20 42.46 0.93
N LYS A 517 -19.69 43.31 1.82
CA LYS A 517 -19.75 43.19 3.29
C LYS A 517 -20.67 42.03 3.72
N ARG A 518 -20.33 41.32 4.81
CA ARG A 518 -21.27 40.76 5.81
C ARG A 518 -20.46 40.26 7.03
N LYS A 519 -20.44 41.01 8.14
CA LYS A 519 -21.26 40.89 9.37
C LYS A 519 -20.84 39.74 10.31
N LYS A 520 -20.15 40.15 11.39
CA LYS A 520 -19.97 39.49 12.70
C LYS A 520 -21.29 38.94 13.25
N LYS A 521 -21.26 37.73 13.82
CA LYS A 521 -22.11 37.36 14.96
C LYS A 521 -21.37 36.40 15.89
N ARG A 522 -21.54 36.67 17.19
CA ARG A 522 -20.90 36.09 18.37
C ARG A 522 -21.37 34.66 18.66
N SER A 523 -20.52 33.93 19.38
CA SER A 523 -20.78 32.73 20.18
C SER A 523 -21.86 32.96 21.25
N PRO A 524 -22.40 31.88 21.86
CA PRO A 524 -21.93 31.59 23.22
C PRO A 524 -21.91 30.09 23.66
N ASN A 525 -21.11 29.89 24.70
CA ASN A 525 -21.27 29.02 25.87
C ASN A 525 -20.87 27.53 25.88
N VAL A 526 -19.89 27.31 26.78
CA VAL A 526 -19.38 26.12 27.44
C VAL A 526 -20.38 25.65 28.52
N ALA A 527 -20.54 24.34 28.65
CA ALA A 527 -21.11 23.70 29.85
C ALA A 527 -20.23 22.50 30.24
N SER A 528 -19.94 22.42 31.54
CA SER A 528 -19.00 21.53 32.23
C SER A 528 -19.75 20.48 33.06
N VAL A 529 -19.28 19.22 33.07
CA VAL A 529 -19.57 18.21 34.13
C VAL A 529 -18.44 17.14 34.15
N PRO A 530 -18.28 16.28 35.19
CA PRO A 530 -17.12 16.27 36.08
C PRO A 530 -16.23 15.02 35.93
N ILE A 531 -15.06 15.10 36.56
CA ILE A 531 -14.01 14.08 36.59
C ILE A 531 -14.39 12.99 37.61
N SER A 532 -14.36 11.72 37.19
CA SER A 532 -14.22 10.55 38.07
C SER A 532 -12.94 9.81 37.71
N ASN A 533 -12.21 9.38 38.75
CA ASN A 533 -10.87 8.82 38.70
C ASN A 533 -10.94 7.30 38.47
N GLU A 534 -10.25 6.78 37.45
CA GLU A 534 -9.70 5.41 37.39
C GLU A 534 -8.67 5.29 36.24
N PRO A 535 -7.65 4.40 36.34
CA PRO A 535 -6.43 4.47 35.55
C PRO A 535 -6.47 3.56 34.31
N ASP A 536 -6.30 4.12 33.10
CA ASP A 536 -5.90 3.32 31.94
C ASP A 536 -5.32 4.18 30.80
N THR A 537 -3.99 4.22 30.70
CA THR A 537 -3.25 5.14 29.80
C THR A 537 -3.06 4.54 28.39
N ALA A 538 -3.15 3.23 28.22
CA ALA A 538 -2.98 2.56 26.92
C ALA A 538 -4.23 2.61 26.04
N SER A 539 -5.43 2.58 26.65
CA SER A 539 -6.72 2.61 25.93
C SER A 539 -7.08 3.99 25.36
N ARG A 540 -6.53 5.08 25.96
CA ARG A 540 -6.80 6.45 25.48
C ARG A 540 -6.11 6.78 24.15
N LEU A 541 -4.97 6.17 23.82
CA LEU A 541 -4.20 6.52 22.62
C LEU A 541 -4.90 6.07 21.32
N LEU A 542 -5.53 4.89 21.34
CA LEU A 542 -6.34 4.39 20.23
C LEU A 542 -7.65 5.18 20.05
N HIS A 543 -8.23 5.70 21.15
CA HIS A 543 -9.44 6.52 21.08
C HIS A 543 -9.19 7.99 20.69
N THR A 544 -8.01 8.54 20.98
CA THR A 544 -7.72 9.96 20.71
C THR A 544 -7.38 10.21 19.25
N ILE A 545 -6.70 9.28 18.57
CA ILE A 545 -6.40 9.39 17.13
C ILE A 545 -7.65 9.20 16.25
N SER A 546 -8.67 8.48 16.75
CA SER A 546 -9.94 8.27 16.05
C SER A 546 -10.97 9.40 16.21
N ARG A 547 -10.76 10.38 17.10
CA ARG A 547 -11.75 11.43 17.42
C ARG A 547 -11.30 12.87 17.15
N SER A 548 -10.08 13.11 16.66
CA SER A 548 -9.64 14.44 16.23
C SER A 548 -9.79 14.63 14.73
#